data_AF-S6VS24-F1
#
_entry.id   AF-S6VS24-F1
#
_cell.length_a   1.000
_cell.length_b   1.000
_cell.length_c   1.000
_cell.angle_alpha   90.00
_cell.angle_beta   90.00
_cell.angle_gamma   90.00
#
_symmetry.space_group_name_H-M   'P 1'
#
loop_
_entity.id
_entity.type
_entity.pdbx_description
1 polymer ?
#
loop_
_entity_poly.entity_id
_entity_poly.type
_entity_poly.pdbx_seq_one_letter_code
_entity_poly.pdbx_strand_id
1 'polypeptide(L)'
;KLLHLNPLLAALPRVTLGRVPASRYRLRKAPGPEALSTLEAIVHTLQTLEAPNAFEALLKPFDALIDGQIQAMGDDTYQRNHGNQR
;
A
#
# COMPACT_ATOMS: atom_id res chain seq x y z
N LYS A 1 20.96 0.87 8.70
CA LYS A 1 21.75 0.99 9.96
C LYS A 1 21.83 2.43 10.51
N LEU A 2 21.66 3.49 9.69
CA LEU A 2 21.77 4.90 10.14
C LEU A 2 20.94 5.23 11.40
N LEU A 3 19.65 4.89 11.41
CA LEU A 3 18.76 5.19 12.53
C LEU A 3 19.16 4.45 13.82
N HIS A 4 19.51 3.16 13.71
CA HIS A 4 19.87 2.33 14.87
C HIS A 4 21.22 2.67 15.48
N LEU A 5 22.11 3.31 14.71
CA LEU A 5 23.45 3.67 15.16
C LEU A 5 23.55 5.12 15.63
N ASN A 6 22.47 5.91 15.54
CA ASN A 6 22.49 7.33 15.89
C ASN A 6 21.34 7.67 16.87
N PRO A 7 21.64 7.74 18.18
CA PRO A 7 20.63 8.03 19.20
C PRO A 7 19.89 9.36 18.99
N LEU A 8 20.56 10.37 18.42
CA LEU A 8 19.92 11.66 18.14
C LEU A 8 18.83 11.52 17.08
N LEU A 9 19.08 10.74 16.02
CA LEU A 9 18.07 10.45 15.00
C LEU A 9 16.94 9.56 15.56
N ALA A 10 17.26 8.62 16.43
CA ALA A 10 16.27 7.75 17.07
C ALA A 10 15.33 8.50 18.03
N ALA A 11 15.80 9.61 18.63
CA ALA A 11 15.05 10.44 19.56
C ALA A 11 14.07 11.42 18.88
N LEU A 12 14.17 11.62 17.55
CA LEU A 12 13.26 12.51 16.84
C LEU A 12 11.81 11.98 16.88
N PRO A 13 10.79 12.87 16.97
CA PRO A 13 9.40 12.49 16.80
C PRO A 13 9.20 11.76 15.47
N ARG A 14 8.40 10.68 15.49
CA ARG A 14 8.16 9.83 14.32
C ARG A 14 6.67 9.81 14.01
N VAL A 15 6.37 9.99 12.73
CA VAL A 15 5.04 9.73 12.19
C VAL A 15 5.09 8.37 11.52
N THR A 16 4.16 7.50 11.89
CA THR A 16 4.02 6.17 11.30
C THR A 16 2.54 5.95 11.00
N LEU A 17 2.24 5.22 9.92
CA LEU A 17 0.87 4.87 9.54
C LEU A 17 0.18 3.87 10.49
N GLY A 18 0.86 3.44 11.57
CA GLY A 18 0.34 2.45 12.50
C GLY A 18 0.12 1.10 11.81
N ARG A 19 -0.96 0.42 12.17
CA ARG A 19 -1.38 -0.84 11.53
C ARG A 19 -2.24 -0.51 10.33
N VAL A 20 -1.83 -0.97 9.15
CA VAL A 20 -2.56 -0.76 7.90
C VAL A 20 -3.16 -2.08 7.43
N PRO A 21 -4.24 -2.05 6.63
CA PRO A 21 -4.73 -3.27 5.98
C PRO A 21 -3.72 -3.77 4.94
N ALA A 22 -3.88 -5.03 4.53
CA ALA A 22 -3.13 -5.57 3.42
C ALA A 22 -3.36 -4.74 2.14
N SER A 23 -2.29 -4.54 1.36
CA SER A 23 -2.39 -3.77 0.11
C SER A 23 -3.33 -4.43 -0.89
N ARG A 24 -4.15 -3.59 -1.53
CA ARG A 24 -5.05 -3.90 -2.65
C ARG A 24 -4.27 -4.12 -3.95
N TYR A 25 -3.01 -3.70 -4.01
CA TYR A 25 -2.24 -3.68 -5.25
C TYR A 25 -1.67 -5.05 -5.65
N ARG A 26 -2.55 -5.90 -6.18
CA ARG A 26 -2.31 -7.30 -6.56
C ARG A 26 -1.25 -7.53 -7.65
N LEU A 27 -0.96 -6.51 -8.44
CA LEU A 27 -0.01 -6.61 -9.57
C LEU A 27 1.44 -6.34 -9.19
N ARG A 28 1.68 -5.97 -7.92
CA ARG A 28 3.04 -5.73 -7.41
C ARG A 28 3.47 -6.90 -6.55
N LYS A 29 4.72 -7.37 -6.75
CA LYS A 29 5.37 -8.28 -5.81
C LYS A 29 5.77 -7.53 -4.54
N ALA A 30 4.81 -7.31 -3.66
CA ALA A 30 5.02 -6.66 -2.39
C ALA A 30 5.87 -7.54 -1.46
N PRO A 31 6.87 -6.98 -0.75
CA PRO A 31 7.71 -7.75 0.18
C PRO A 31 6.95 -8.24 1.43
N GLY A 32 5.68 -7.83 1.60
CA GLY A 32 4.77 -8.28 2.65
C GLY A 32 3.39 -7.61 2.49
N PRO A 33 2.36 -8.08 3.23
CA PRO A 33 0.99 -7.58 3.10
C PRO A 33 0.86 -6.10 3.46
N GLU A 34 1.66 -5.62 4.43
CA GLU A 34 1.68 -4.23 4.90
C GLU A 34 2.38 -3.26 3.94
N ALA A 35 3.02 -3.77 2.88
CA ALA A 35 3.65 -2.91 1.89
C ALA A 35 2.55 -2.29 1.02
N LEU A 36 2.13 -1.08 1.40
CA LEU A 36 1.18 -0.26 0.66
C LEU A 36 1.79 0.32 -0.62
N SER A 37 0.95 0.62 -1.60
CA SER A 37 1.29 1.56 -2.67
C SER A 37 1.36 2.99 -2.13
N THR A 38 1.99 3.90 -2.89
CA THR A 38 2.02 5.32 -2.52
C THR A 38 0.62 5.90 -2.36
N LEU A 39 -0.33 5.52 -3.22
CA LEU A 39 -1.71 6.01 -3.14
C LEU A 39 -2.41 5.52 -1.87
N GLU A 40 -2.30 4.24 -1.55
CA GLU A 40 -2.87 3.69 -0.30
C GLU A 40 -2.25 4.35 0.93
N ALA A 41 -0.94 4.57 0.94
CA ALA A 41 -0.25 5.27 2.03
C ALA A 41 -0.77 6.71 2.19
N ILE A 42 -1.03 7.42 1.09
CA ILE A 42 -1.65 8.75 1.11
C ILE A 42 -3.07 8.68 1.69
N VAL A 43 -3.91 7.77 1.21
CA VAL A 43 -5.30 7.63 1.70
C VAL A 43 -5.32 7.34 3.20
N HIS A 44 -4.49 6.41 3.68
CA HIS A 44 -4.38 6.10 5.11
C HIS A 44 -3.84 7.26 5.94
N THR A 45 -2.89 8.03 5.39
CA THR A 45 -2.40 9.25 6.05
C THR A 45 -3.53 10.27 6.19
N LEU A 46 -4.27 10.55 5.12
CA LEU A 46 -5.36 11.53 5.12
C LEU A 46 -6.52 11.11 6.04
N GLN A 47 -6.91 9.83 6.04
CA GLN A 47 -7.91 9.30 6.98
C GLN A 47 -7.53 9.55 8.44
N THR A 48 -6.24 9.49 8.76
CA THR A 48 -5.73 9.69 10.13
C THR A 48 -5.66 11.17 10.49
N LEU A 49 -5.24 12.03 9.57
CA LEU A 49 -4.96 13.44 9.85
C LEU A 49 -6.18 14.37 9.66
N GLU A 50 -7.10 14.01 8.76
CA GLU A 50 -8.16 14.90 8.27
C GLU A 50 -9.56 14.42 8.70
N ALA A 51 -9.66 13.61 9.76
CA ALA A 51 -10.94 13.16 10.30
C ALA A 51 -11.86 14.35 10.64
N PRO A 52 -13.17 14.29 10.33
CA PRO A 52 -13.94 13.11 9.91
C PRO A 52 -14.03 12.91 8.38
N ASN A 53 -13.21 13.59 7.57
CA ASN A 53 -13.28 13.48 6.12
C ASN A 53 -12.84 12.07 5.66
N ALA A 54 -13.52 11.57 4.63
CA ALA A 54 -13.30 10.25 4.05
C ALA A 54 -12.60 10.36 2.68
N PHE A 55 -11.57 9.54 2.45
CA PHE A 55 -10.72 9.61 1.25
C PHE A 55 -10.69 8.28 0.46
N GLU A 56 -11.44 7.28 0.89
CA GLU A 56 -11.55 5.94 0.29
C GLU A 56 -12.00 6.00 -1.18
N ALA A 57 -12.75 7.05 -1.56
CA ALA A 57 -13.18 7.25 -2.93
C ALA A 57 -12.00 7.37 -3.92
N LEU A 58 -10.83 7.81 -3.45
CA LEU A 58 -9.60 7.87 -4.26
C LEU A 58 -9.08 6.47 -4.66
N LEU A 59 -9.48 5.42 -3.93
CA LEU A 59 -9.09 4.04 -4.25
C LEU A 59 -9.94 3.43 -5.37
N LYS A 60 -11.12 3.98 -5.68
CA LYS A 60 -11.99 3.45 -6.75
C LYS A 60 -11.32 3.40 -8.13
N PRO A 61 -10.73 4.50 -8.65
CA PRO A 61 -10.03 4.43 -9.94
C PRO A 61 -8.79 3.53 -9.88
N PHE A 62 -8.18 3.36 -8.70
CA PHE A 62 -7.05 2.46 -8.52
C PHE A 62 -7.45 0.99 -8.60
N ASP A 63 -8.56 0.61 -7.95
CA ASP A 63 -9.14 -0.73 -8.07
C ASP A 63 -9.49 -1.04 -9.53
N ALA A 64 -10.11 -0.09 -10.24
CA ALA A 64 -10.43 -0.23 -11.67
C ALA A 64 -9.19 -0.38 -12.57
N LEU A 65 -8.12 0.36 -12.29
CA LEU A 65 -6.83 0.22 -12.98
C LEU A 65 -6.28 -1.20 -12.82
N ILE A 66 -6.26 -1.70 -11.57
CA ILE A 66 -5.74 -3.04 -11.25
C ILE A 66 -6.56 -4.11 -11.98
N ASP A 67 -7.89 -4.03 -11.91
CA ASP A 67 -8.76 -5.00 -12.56
C ASP A 67 -8.60 -4.97 -14.09
N GLY A 68 -8.52 -3.78 -14.69
CA GLY A 68 -8.28 -3.63 -16.13
C GLY A 68 -6.94 -4.21 -16.57
N GLN A 69 -5.88 -4.05 -15.76
CA GLN A 69 -4.58 -4.63 -16.05
C GLN A 69 -4.55 -6.16 -15.90
N ILE A 70 -5.24 -6.71 -14.88
CA ILE A 70 -5.40 -8.17 -14.73
C ILE A 70 -6.15 -8.74 -15.94
N GLN A 71 -7.25 -8.11 -16.33
CA GLN A 71 -8.04 -8.53 -17.49
C GLN A 71 -7.22 -8.49 -18.79
N ALA A 72 -6.47 -7.42 -19.02
CA ALA A 72 -5.61 -7.30 -20.21
C ALA A 72 -4.46 -8.32 -20.22
N MET A 73 -3.96 -8.73 -19.05
CA MET A 73 -2.91 -9.74 -18.91
C MET A 73 -3.41 -11.17 -19.18
N GLY A 74 -4.67 -11.44 -18.87
CA GLY A 74 -5.29 -12.77 -18.93
C GLY A 74 -4.96 -13.63 -17.71
N ASP A 75 -5.92 -14.49 -17.33
CA ASP A 75 -5.88 -15.25 -16.08
C ASP A 75 -4.66 -16.17 -15.96
N ASP A 76 -4.32 -16.91 -17.02
CA ASP A 76 -3.18 -17.84 -17.00
C ASP A 76 -1.86 -17.13 -16.69
N THR A 77 -1.66 -15.95 -17.28
CA THR A 77 -0.45 -15.14 -17.06
C THR A 77 -0.48 -14.50 -15.68
N TYR A 78 -1.63 -13.99 -15.24
CA TYR A 78 -1.77 -13.46 -13.89
C TYR A 78 -1.46 -14.52 -12.82
N GLN A 79 -2.02 -15.72 -12.92
CA GLN A 79 -1.77 -16.80 -11.96
C GLN A 79 -0.29 -17.23 -11.95
N ARG A 80 0.32 -17.38 -13.13
CA ARG A 80 1.75 -17.74 -13.24
C ARG A 80 2.65 -16.72 -12.55
N ASN A 81 2.32 -15.43 -12.64
CA ASN A 81 3.17 -14.34 -12.15
C ASN A 81 2.86 -13.93 -10.69
N HIS A 82 1.61 -14.07 -10.24
CA HIS A 82 1.09 -13.50 -8.99
C HIS A 82 0.32 -14.49 -8.09
N GLY A 83 0.01 -15.71 -8.54
CA GLY A 83 -0.82 -16.67 -7.81
C GLY A 83 -0.21 -17.17 -6.48
N ASN A 84 1.12 -17.16 -6.36
CA ASN A 84 1.85 -17.60 -5.16
C ASN A 84 2.04 -16.50 -4.09
N GLN A 85 1.41 -15.33 -4.23
CA GLN A 85 1.64 -14.16 -3.36
C GLN A 85 0.56 -13.92 -2.31
N ARG A 86 -0.29 -14.92 -2.02
CA ARG A 86 -1.34 -14.85 -1.00
C ARG A 86 -0.85 -15.36 0.35
#